data_AF-A0A2N2SN83-F1
#
_entry.id   AF-A0A2N2SN83-F1
#
_cell.length_a   1.000
_cell.length_b   1.000
_cell.length_c   1.000
_cell.angle_alpha   90.00
_cell.angle_beta   90.00
_cell.angle_gamma   90.00
#
_symmetry.space_group_name_H-M   'P 1'
#
loop_
_entity.id
_entity.type
_entity.pdbx_description
1 polymer ?
#
loop_
_entity_poly.entity_id
_entity_poly.type
_entity_poly.pdbx_seq_one_letter_code
_entity_poly.pdbx_strand_id
1 'polypeptide(L)'
;MRSTPTARSLPATDAHLAIRELITAHGGRVTRTRVAVIETLQASSQPMSHEELGASLAAIDVPHDRVTLYRALDWLVEQGI
;
A
#
# COMPACT_ATOMS: atom_id res chain seq x y z
N MET A 1 25.58 4.32 -16.28
CA MET A 1 24.68 3.17 -16.02
C MET A 1 24.18 3.32 -14.59
N ARG A 2 22.92 3.73 -14.39
CA ARG A 2 22.33 3.82 -13.05
C ARG A 2 21.87 2.40 -12.68
N SER A 3 22.52 1.80 -11.70
CA SER A 3 22.09 0.53 -11.12
C SER A 3 20.71 0.71 -10.50
N THR A 4 19.70 0.04 -11.06
CA THR A 4 18.42 -0.16 -10.40
C THR A 4 18.66 -1.00 -9.14
N PRO A 5 18.22 -0.57 -7.95
CA PRO A 5 18.28 -1.44 -6.79
C PRO A 5 17.26 -2.57 -7.02
N THR A 6 17.76 -3.80 -7.19
CA THR A 6 16.94 -5.01 -7.09
C THR A 6 16.21 -4.95 -5.75
N ALA A 7 14.88 -4.74 -5.80
CA ALA A 7 14.02 -4.88 -4.65
C ALA A 7 14.30 -6.26 -4.03
N ARG A 8 14.91 -6.27 -2.86
CA ARG A 8 15.18 -7.49 -2.10
C ARG A 8 13.81 -8.11 -1.81
N SER A 9 13.52 -9.27 -2.41
CA SER A 9 12.29 -10.00 -2.11
C SER A 9 12.34 -10.40 -0.64
N LEU A 10 11.64 -9.64 0.20
CA LEU A 10 11.42 -9.99 1.60
C LEU A 10 10.38 -11.11 1.65
N PRO A 11 10.49 -12.06 2.59
CA PRO A 11 9.39 -12.99 2.88
C PRO A 11 8.08 -12.22 3.05
N ALA A 12 6.95 -12.77 2.60
CA ALA A 12 5.66 -12.08 2.65
C ALA A 12 5.30 -11.57 4.06
N THR A 13 5.66 -12.32 5.10
CA THR A 13 5.50 -11.93 6.50
C THR A 13 6.35 -10.71 6.87
N ASP A 14 7.61 -10.66 6.42
CA ASP A 14 8.53 -9.56 6.72
C ASP A 14 8.12 -8.28 5.99
N ALA A 15 7.66 -8.39 4.75
CA ALA A 15 7.08 -7.28 3.99
C ALA A 15 5.83 -6.73 4.70
N HIS A 16 4.94 -7.60 5.16
CA HIS A 16 3.74 -7.21 5.89
C HIS A 16 4.08 -6.47 7.20
N LEU A 17 5.07 -6.94 7.95
CA LEU A 17 5.55 -6.26 9.17
C LEU A 17 6.16 -4.90 8.86
N ALA A 18 7.02 -4.81 7.85
CA ALA A 18 7.63 -3.54 7.43
C ALA A 18 6.59 -2.50 7.02
N ILE A 19 5.49 -2.90 6.37
CA ILE A 19 4.39 -2.00 6.01
C ILE A 19 3.64 -1.50 7.25
N ARG A 20 3.41 -2.37 8.24
CA ARG A 20 2.77 -1.99 9.50
C ARG A 20 3.65 -1.01 10.30
N GLU A 21 4.96 -1.23 10.29
CA GLU A 21 5.94 -0.33 10.89
C GLU A 21 5.97 1.02 10.17
N LEU A 22 6.00 1.02 8.83
CA LEU A 22 5.90 2.24 8.01
C LEU A 22 4.66 3.06 8.39
N ILE A 23 3.48 2.42 8.46
CA ILE A 23 2.25 3.12 8.84
C ILE A 23 2.37 3.73 10.25
N THR A 24 2.94 2.98 11.20
CA THR A 24 3.07 3.41 12.59
C THR A 24 4.10 4.53 12.76
N ALA A 25 5.23 4.45 12.04
CA ALA A 25 6.30 5.44 12.05
C ALA A 25 5.82 6.82 11.56
N HIS A 26 4.84 6.84 10.65
CA HIS A 26 4.17 8.04 10.16
C HIS A 26 2.91 8.43 10.97
N GLY A 27 2.75 7.89 12.19
CA GLY A 27 1.62 8.23 13.07
C GLY A 27 0.25 7.75 12.58
N GLY A 28 0.22 6.88 11.57
CA GLY A 28 -1.00 6.34 11.00
C GLY A 28 -1.59 5.19 11.82
N ARG A 29 -2.91 5.05 11.76
CA ARG A 29 -3.57 3.81 12.23
C ARG A 29 -3.30 2.68 11.26
N VAL A 30 -2.78 1.56 11.76
CA VAL A 30 -2.64 0.31 11.00
C VAL A 30 -4.03 -0.30 10.78
N THR A 31 -4.55 -0.21 9.57
CA THR A 31 -5.81 -0.84 9.15
C THR A 31 -5.56 -1.86 8.05
N ARG A 32 -6.46 -2.84 7.91
CA ARG A 32 -6.39 -3.84 6.82
C ARG A 32 -6.33 -3.15 5.45
N THR A 33 -7.16 -2.13 5.22
CA THR A 33 -7.19 -1.40 3.95
C THR A 33 -5.90 -0.63 3.68
N ARG A 34 -5.32 0.08 4.66
CA ARG A 34 -4.05 0.81 4.44
C ARG A 34 -2.89 -0.13 4.15
N VAL A 35 -2.81 -1.25 4.85
CA VAL A 35 -1.79 -2.27 4.58
C VAL A 35 -1.95 -2.82 3.16
N ALA A 36 -3.17 -3.26 2.81
CA ALA A 36 -3.44 -3.81 1.48
C ALA A 36 -3.22 -2.79 0.34
N VAL A 37 -3.52 -1.51 0.56
CA VAL A 37 -3.23 -0.43 -0.40
C VAL A 37 -1.72 -0.34 -0.64
N ILE A 38 -0.91 -0.27 0.43
CA ILE A 38 0.54 -0.16 0.30
C ILE A 38 1.14 -1.42 -0.34
N GLU A 39 0.68 -2.62 0.07
CA GLU A 39 1.10 -3.88 -0.54
C GLU A 39 0.80 -3.90 -2.05
N THR A 40 -0.40 -3.48 -2.45
CA THR A 40 -0.81 -3.45 -3.86
C THR A 40 0.01 -2.43 -4.66
N LEU A 41 0.25 -1.24 -4.10
CA LEU A 41 1.06 -0.20 -4.75
C LEU A 41 2.53 -0.60 -4.88
N GLN A 42 3.12 -1.22 -3.85
CA GLN A 42 4.51 -1.72 -3.91
C GLN A 42 4.68 -2.90 -4.87
N ALA A 43 3.64 -3.72 -5.03
CA ALA A 43 3.65 -4.82 -5.99
C ALA A 43 3.44 -4.35 -7.45
N SER A 44 2.95 -3.13 -7.66
CA SER A 44 2.71 -2.60 -9.00
C SER A 44 3.97 -2.05 -9.64
N SER A 45 4.26 -2.51 -10.86
CA SER A 45 5.37 -1.97 -11.68
C SER A 45 5.05 -0.62 -12.33
N GLN A 46 3.82 -0.13 -12.19
CA GLN A 46 3.32 1.05 -12.90
C GLN A 46 2.34 1.86 -12.02
N PRO A 47 2.19 3.18 -12.25
CA PRO A 47 1.26 4.00 -11.48
C PRO A 47 -0.19 3.51 -11.59
N MET A 48 -0.86 3.25 -10.47
CA MET A 48 -2.25 2.79 -10.49
C MET A 48 -3.22 3.95 -10.32
N SER A 49 -4.32 3.94 -11.09
CA SER A 49 -5.48 4.77 -10.81
C SER A 49 -6.22 4.28 -9.57
N HIS A 50 -7.05 5.13 -8.98
CA HIS A 50 -7.88 4.74 -7.83
C HIS A 50 -8.89 3.64 -8.18
N GLU A 51 -9.33 3.55 -9.44
CA GLU A 51 -10.28 2.53 -9.89
C GLU A 51 -9.59 1.17 -10.00
N GLU A 52 -8.40 1.12 -10.61
CA GLU A 52 -7.58 -0.08 -10.68
C GLU A 52 -7.20 -0.57 -9.29
N LEU A 53 -6.80 0.34 -8.40
CA LEU A 53 -6.47 -0.01 -7.02
C LEU A 53 -7.69 -0.58 -6.27
N GLY A 54 -8.85 0.06 -6.40
CA GLY A 54 -10.09 -0.46 -5.79
C GLY A 54 -10.45 -1.85 -6.33
N ALA A 55 -10.33 -2.06 -7.64
CA ALA A 55 -10.56 -3.36 -8.26
C ALA A 55 -9.57 -4.43 -7.74
N SER A 56 -8.28 -4.10 -7.61
CA SER A 56 -7.27 -5.00 -7.05
C SER A 56 -7.55 -5.38 -5.60
N LEU A 57 -7.97 -4.42 -4.76
CA LEU A 57 -8.35 -4.69 -3.37
C LEU A 57 -9.61 -5.59 -3.28
N ALA A 58 -10.59 -5.38 -4.16
CA ALA A 58 -11.78 -6.21 -4.22
C ALA A 58 -11.42 -7.65 -4.65
N ALA A 59 -10.47 -7.81 -5.58
CA ALA A 59 -10.02 -9.13 -6.05
C ALA A 59 -9.33 -9.98 -4.97
N ILE A 60 -8.83 -9.36 -3.89
CA ILE A 60 -8.22 -10.03 -2.73
C ILE A 60 -9.11 -10.01 -1.49
N ASP A 61 -10.43 -9.81 -1.66
CA ASP A 61 -11.42 -9.76 -0.58
C ASP A 61 -11.02 -8.82 0.56
N VAL A 62 -10.55 -7.61 0.22
CA VAL A 62 -10.37 -6.53 1.18
C VAL A 62 -11.61 -5.64 1.11
N PRO A 63 -12.52 -5.72 2.11
CA PRO A 63 -13.70 -4.85 2.13
C PRO A 63 -13.26 -3.40 2.26
N HIS A 64 -13.77 -2.56 1.38
CA HIS A 64 -13.55 -1.13 1.42
C HIS A 64 -14.70 -0.43 0.70
N ASP A 65 -15.11 0.72 1.21
CA ASP A 65 -15.90 1.67 0.44
C ASP A 65 -14.98 2.71 -0.20
N ARG A 66 -15.56 3.52 -1.10
CA ARG A 66 -14.83 4.56 -1.83
C ARG A 66 -14.23 5.64 -0.92
N VAL A 67 -14.93 6.02 0.15
CA VAL A 67 -14.45 7.04 1.11
C VAL A 67 -13.25 6.48 1.89
N THR A 68 -13.32 5.23 2.34
CA THR A 68 -12.23 4.55 3.03
C THR A 68 -10.99 4.44 2.15
N LEU A 69 -11.15 4.10 0.87
CA LEU A 69 -10.04 4.06 -0.09
C LEU A 69 -9.41 5.45 -0.28
N TYR A 70 -10.23 6.48 -0.52
CA TYR A 70 -9.69 7.83 -0.68
C TYR A 70 -9.02 8.35 0.58
N ARG A 71 -9.55 8.07 1.78
CA ARG A 71 -8.89 8.47 3.04
C ARG A 71 -7.58 7.74 3.30
N ALA A 72 -7.42 6.53 2.75
CA ALA A 72 -6.14 5.85 2.77
C ALA A 72 -5.14 6.53 1.83
N LEU A 73 -5.55 6.86 0.60
CA LEU A 73 -4.72 7.52 -0.40
C LEU A 73 -4.33 8.96 -0.01
N ASP A 74 -5.30 9.73 0.45
CA ASP A 74 -5.13 11.10 0.97
C ASP A 74 -4.08 11.12 2.09
N TRP A 75 -4.19 10.18 3.03
CA TRP A 75 -3.21 10.03 4.09
C TRP A 75 -1.81 9.66 3.57
N LEU A 76 -1.67 8.76 2.59
CA LEU A 76 -0.36 8.44 2.00
C LEU A 76 0.30 9.67 1.38
N VAL A 77 -0.48 10.46 0.64
CA VAL A 77 -0.02 11.72 0.03
C VAL A 77 0.39 12.74 1.11
N GLU A 78 -0.41 12.91 2.16
CA GLU A 78 -0.09 13.79 3.30
C GLU A 78 1.22 13.38 4.00
N GLN A 79 1.52 12.08 4.07
CA GLN A 79 2.74 11.56 4.69
C GLN A 79 3.94 11.51 3.74
N GLY A 80 3.73 11.73 2.43
CA GLY A 80 4.78 11.65 1.41
C GLY A 80 5.31 10.23 1.15
N ILE A 81 4.42 9.23 1.25
CA ILE A 81 4.73 7.80 1.05
C ILE A 81 4.15 7.31 -0.28
#